data_AF-A0A4P9XMR8-F1
#
_entry.id   AF-A0A4P9XMR8-F1
#
_cell.length_a   1.000
_cell.length_b   1.000
_cell.length_c   1.000
_cell.angle_alpha   90.00
_cell.angle_beta   90.00
_cell.angle_gamma   90.00
#
_symmetry.space_group_name_H-M   'P 1'
#
loop_
_entity.id
_entity.type
_entity.pdbx_description
1 polymer ?
#
loop_
_entity_poly.entity_id
_entity_poly.type
_entity_poly.pdbx_seq_one_letter_code
_entity_poly.pdbx_strand_id
1 'polypeptide(L)'
;MAQQQFRVERDTFGELKVPADRYWGAQTQRSLQNFDIGGASERMPEPVVRAFGVVKQAAAKVNMTYGLDEKVGGAIVNAAQEVAEGKLLDHFPLVVFQTGSGTQSNMNANEVSACVT
;
A
#
# COMPACT_ATOMS: atom_id res chain seq x y z
N MET A 1 -2.42 24.71 -12.43
CA MET A 1 -2.52 24.00 -11.14
C MET A 1 -3.70 23.04 -11.24
N ALA A 2 -3.49 21.75 -11.50
CA ALA A 2 -4.58 20.79 -11.47
C ALA A 2 -5.14 20.74 -10.04
N GLN A 3 -6.45 20.91 -9.87
CA GLN A 3 -7.09 20.74 -8.56
C GLN A 3 -6.83 19.30 -8.10
N GLN A 4 -6.12 19.14 -6.97
CA GLN A 4 -5.99 17.83 -6.33
C GLN A 4 -7.40 17.36 -5.96
N GLN A 5 -7.88 16.36 -6.70
CA GLN A 5 -9.09 15.65 -6.34
C GLN A 5 -8.77 14.73 -5.17
N PHE A 6 -9.65 14.70 -4.18
CA PHE A 6 -9.51 13.85 -3.01
C PHE A 6 -10.68 12.87 -2.98
N ARG A 7 -10.40 11.61 -2.65
CA ARG A 7 -11.42 10.66 -2.22
C ARG A 7 -11.53 10.67 -0.69
N VAL A 8 -12.74 10.48 -0.19
CA VAL A 8 -12.99 10.34 1.24
C VAL A 8 -12.96 8.86 1.57
N GLU A 9 -12.00 8.46 2.38
CA GLU A 9 -11.84 7.10 2.90
C GLU A 9 -12.18 7.10 4.39
N ARG A 10 -12.73 6.00 4.89
CA ARG A 10 -13.09 5.88 6.31
C ARG A 10 -12.29 4.75 6.95
N ASP A 11 -11.58 5.08 8.02
CA ASP A 11 -10.98 4.11 8.93
C ASP A 11 -11.74 4.07 10.27
N THR A 12 -11.24 3.31 11.24
CA THR A 12 -11.80 3.21 12.60
C THR A 12 -11.75 4.52 13.39
N PHE A 13 -10.89 5.47 13.00
CA PHE A 13 -10.72 6.76 13.66
C PHE A 13 -11.51 7.91 12.99
N GLY A 14 -12.06 7.68 11.80
CA GLY A 14 -12.97 8.61 11.13
C GLY A 14 -12.73 8.71 9.62
N GLU A 15 -13.26 9.77 9.02
CA GLU A 15 -13.08 10.09 7.61
C GLU A 15 -11.77 10.84 7.36
N LEU A 16 -11.10 10.51 6.26
CA LEU A 16 -9.84 11.12 5.86
C LEU A 16 -9.83 11.37 4.35
N LYS A 17 -9.30 12.52 3.95
CA LYS A 17 -9.11 12.87 2.54
C LYS A 17 -7.81 12.27 2.03
N VAL A 18 -7.91 11.41 1.03
CA VAL A 18 -6.79 10.76 0.35
C VAL A 18 -6.72 11.28 -1.08
N PRO A 19 -5.53 11.60 -1.63
CA PRO A 19 -5.42 12.03 -3.02
C PRO A 19 -5.98 10.98 -3.99
N ALA A 20 -6.81 11.40 -4.94
CA ALA A 20 -7.48 10.50 -5.89
C ALA A 20 -6.51 9.84 -6.88
N ASP A 21 -5.32 10.44 -7.10
CA ASP A 21 -4.25 9.93 -7.95
C ASP A 21 -3.39 8.84 -7.28
N ARG A 22 -3.69 8.45 -6.04
CA ARG A 22 -2.88 7.51 -5.26
C ARG A 22 -3.65 6.26 -4.87
N TYR A 23 -3.00 5.10 -4.94
CA TYR A 23 -3.64 3.82 -4.61
C TYR A 23 -3.69 3.47 -3.11
N TRP A 24 -3.00 4.21 -2.24
CA TRP A 24 -3.02 3.94 -0.79
C TRP A 24 -4.31 4.44 -0.12
N GLY A 25 -4.68 3.91 1.04
CA GLY A 25 -5.95 4.22 1.72
C GLY A 25 -5.80 5.15 2.93
N ALA A 26 -6.82 5.14 3.79
CA ALA A 26 -6.87 5.98 4.98
C ALA A 26 -5.75 5.67 5.99
N GLN A 27 -5.35 4.40 6.17
CA GLN A 27 -4.35 4.06 7.16
C GLN A 27 -2.97 4.57 6.76
N THR A 28 -2.61 4.42 5.48
CA THR A 28 -1.36 4.98 4.95
C THR A 28 -1.36 6.49 5.03
N GLN A 29 -2.46 7.15 4.66
CA GLN A 29 -2.57 8.60 4.72
C GLN A 29 -2.46 9.14 6.16
N ARG A 30 -3.04 8.44 7.14
CA ARG A 30 -2.90 8.80 8.56
C ARG A 30 -1.48 8.58 9.06
N SER A 31 -0.85 7.46 8.69
CA SER A 31 0.55 7.21 9.03
C SER A 31 1.48 8.27 8.45
N LEU A 32 1.22 8.72 7.22
CA LEU A 32 1.98 9.77 6.57
C LEU A 32 1.90 11.10 7.35
N GLN A 33 0.72 11.42 7.91
CA GLN A 33 0.54 12.61 8.75
C GLN A 33 1.17 12.47 10.14
N ASN A 34 1.21 11.24 10.68
CA ASN A 34 1.76 10.98 12.01
C ASN A 34 3.29 10.87 12.04
N PHE A 35 3.90 10.40 10.94
CA PHE A 35 5.33 10.09 10.86
C PHE A 35 5.98 10.85 9.69
N ASP A 36 6.18 12.16 9.87
CA ASP A 36 6.92 13.02 8.92
C ASP A 36 8.36 13.25 9.43
N ILE A 37 9.16 12.19 9.45
CA ILE A 37 10.54 12.21 9.96
C ILE A 37 11.49 11.89 8.81
N GLY A 38 12.42 12.81 8.53
CA GLY A 38 13.51 12.58 7.58
C GLY A 38 13.15 12.74 6.10
N GLY A 39 11.90 13.10 5.77
CA GLY A 39 11.49 13.46 4.42
C GLY A 39 11.73 12.37 3.38
N ALA A 40 12.02 12.77 2.13
CA ALA A 40 12.14 11.84 1.01
C ALA A 40 13.36 10.89 1.09
N SER A 41 14.42 11.27 1.80
CA SER A 41 15.63 10.44 1.96
C SER A 41 15.40 9.24 2.87
N GLU A 42 14.46 9.33 3.80
CA GLU A 42 14.14 8.26 4.77
C GLU A 42 12.91 7.45 4.34
N ARG A 43 12.52 7.52 3.06
CA ARG A 43 11.44 6.67 2.52
C ARG A 43 11.80 5.19 2.61
N MET A 44 10.77 4.36 2.66
CA MET A 44 10.95 2.91 2.57
C MET A 44 11.86 2.53 1.40
N PRO A 45 12.97 1.80 1.67
CA PRO A 45 13.85 1.37 0.61
C PRO A 45 13.08 0.55 -0.43
N GLU A 46 13.32 0.84 -1.70
CA GLU A 46 12.69 0.15 -2.83
C GLU A 46 12.78 -1.39 -2.72
N PRO A 47 13.91 -2.01 -2.32
CA PRO A 47 13.99 -3.46 -2.16
C PRO A 47 12.97 -4.03 -1.16
N VAL A 48 12.64 -3.28 -0.10
CA VAL A 48 11.65 -3.68 0.91
C VAL A 48 10.24 -3.64 0.31
N VAL A 49 9.92 -2.59 -0.45
CA VAL A 49 8.63 -2.49 -1.14
C VAL A 49 8.45 -3.63 -2.15
N ARG A 50 9.47 -3.92 -2.94
CA ARG A 50 9.46 -5.04 -3.88
C ARG A 50 9.27 -6.38 -3.16
N ALA A 51 9.93 -6.57 -2.02
CA ALA A 51 9.78 -7.76 -1.19
C ALA A 51 8.33 -7.94 -0.68
N PHE A 52 7.65 -6.85 -0.30
CA PHE A 52 6.23 -6.92 0.04
C PHE A 52 5.38 -7.42 -1.14
N GLY A 53 5.64 -6.96 -2.36
CA GLY A 53 4.99 -7.48 -3.57
C GLY A 53 5.14 -9.00 -3.70
N VAL A 54 6.35 -9.52 -3.52
CA VAL A 54 6.62 -10.97 -3.59
C VAL A 54 5.85 -11.74 -2.50
N VAL A 55 5.87 -11.26 -1.25
CA VAL A 55 5.19 -11.92 -0.13
C VAL A 55 3.67 -11.91 -0.33
N LYS A 56 3.09 -10.80 -0.79
CA LYS A 56 1.64 -10.71 -1.06
C LYS A 56 1.23 -11.59 -2.23
N GLN A 57 2.06 -11.68 -3.26
CA GLN A 57 1.82 -12.57 -4.39
C GLN A 57 1.82 -14.03 -3.94
N ALA A 58 2.79 -14.44 -3.14
CA ALA A 58 2.85 -15.79 -2.60
C ALA A 58 1.66 -16.09 -1.68
N ALA A 59 1.29 -15.15 -0.81
CA ALA A 59 0.15 -15.28 0.08
C ALA A 59 -1.17 -15.43 -0.69
N ALA A 60 -1.38 -14.65 -1.74
CA ALA A 60 -2.58 -14.76 -2.59
C ALA A 60 -2.65 -16.11 -3.30
N LYS A 61 -1.53 -16.59 -3.86
CA LYS A 61 -1.44 -17.92 -4.49
C LYS A 61 -1.79 -19.05 -3.54
N VAL A 62 -1.23 -19.03 -2.33
CA VAL A 62 -1.53 -20.03 -1.31
C VAL A 62 -2.98 -19.92 -0.86
N ASN A 63 -3.49 -18.72 -0.61
CA ASN A 63 -4.88 -18.53 -0.16
C ASN A 63 -5.91 -18.99 -1.20
N MET A 64 -5.63 -18.88 -2.51
CA MET A 64 -6.48 -19.47 -3.56
C MET A 64 -6.62 -20.98 -3.40
N THR A 65 -5.56 -21.68 -2.99
CA THR A 65 -5.64 -23.13 -2.71
C THR A 65 -6.46 -23.49 -1.47
N TYR A 66 -6.68 -22.53 -0.56
CA TYR A 66 -7.48 -22.70 0.66
C TYR A 66 -8.90 -22.12 0.56
N GLY A 67 -9.34 -21.69 -0.63
CA GLY A 67 -10.71 -21.26 -0.89
C GLY A 67 -10.92 -19.76 -1.08
N LEU A 68 -9.86 -18.98 -1.30
CA LEU A 68 -10.01 -17.62 -1.82
C LEU A 68 -10.52 -17.68 -3.27
N ASP A 69 -11.50 -16.84 -3.61
CA ASP A 69 -12.04 -16.73 -4.96
C ASP A 69 -10.92 -16.45 -5.99
N GLU A 70 -10.89 -17.22 -7.08
CA GLU A 70 -9.82 -17.15 -8.09
C GLU A 70 -9.78 -15.80 -8.81
N LYS A 71 -10.92 -15.13 -8.97
CA LYS A 71 -10.95 -13.81 -9.62
C LYS A 71 -10.33 -12.76 -8.71
N VAL A 72 -10.67 -12.78 -7.42
CA VAL A 72 -10.06 -11.89 -6.41
C VAL A 72 -8.58 -12.20 -6.23
N GLY A 73 -8.23 -13.48 -6.06
CA GLY A 73 -6.85 -13.91 -5.89
C GLY A 73 -5.98 -13.62 -7.11
N GLY A 74 -6.50 -13.84 -8.32
CA GLY A 74 -5.82 -13.51 -9.57
C GLY A 74 -5.55 -12.01 -9.73
N ALA A 75 -6.53 -11.17 -9.36
CA ALA A 75 -6.33 -9.73 -9.34
C ALA A 75 -5.22 -9.34 -8.34
N ILE A 76 -5.26 -9.86 -7.11
CA ILE A 76 -4.24 -9.56 -6.09
C ILE A 76 -2.84 -10.01 -6.56
N VAL A 77 -2.74 -11.17 -7.21
CA VAL A 77 -1.47 -11.66 -7.77
C VAL A 77 -0.89 -10.71 -8.80
N ASN A 78 -1.74 -10.14 -9.68
CA ASN A 78 -1.32 -9.17 -10.69
C ASN A 78 -0.85 -7.87 -10.03
N ALA A 79 -1.64 -7.31 -9.12
CA ALA A 79 -1.28 -6.09 -8.40
C ALA A 79 0.03 -6.27 -7.59
N ALA A 80 0.17 -7.40 -6.90
CA ALA A 80 1.37 -7.72 -6.13
C ALA A 80 2.61 -7.90 -7.03
N GLN A 81 2.42 -8.41 -8.25
CA GLN A 81 3.48 -8.49 -9.25
C GLN A 81 3.93 -7.09 -9.71
N GLU A 82 3.01 -6.15 -9.95
CA GLU A 82 3.36 -4.77 -10.30
C GLU A 82 4.16 -4.07 -9.20
N VAL A 83 3.85 -4.34 -7.92
CA VAL A 83 4.63 -3.87 -6.77
C VAL A 83 6.03 -4.50 -6.77
N ALA A 84 6.15 -5.82 -7.00
CA ALA A 84 7.43 -6.52 -7.05
C ALA A 84 8.33 -6.04 -8.21
N GLU A 85 7.72 -5.71 -9.35
CA GLU A 85 8.38 -5.12 -10.51
C GLU A 85 8.82 -3.67 -10.29
N GLY A 86 8.23 -2.99 -9.29
CA GLY A 86 8.55 -1.61 -8.93
C GLY A 86 7.75 -0.56 -9.72
N LYS A 87 6.65 -0.95 -10.38
CA LYS A 87 5.80 -0.01 -11.14
C LYS A 87 5.02 0.95 -10.25
N LEU A 88 4.78 0.56 -8.99
CA LEU A 88 3.92 1.27 -8.05
C LEU A 88 4.70 1.94 -6.90
N LEU A 89 6.02 2.11 -7.02
CA LEU A 89 6.87 2.67 -5.95
C LEU A 89 6.43 4.05 -5.48
N ASP A 90 5.88 4.87 -6.39
CA ASP A 90 5.34 6.20 -6.07
C ASP A 90 4.10 6.16 -5.15
N HIS A 91 3.52 4.98 -4.93
CA HIS A 91 2.41 4.77 -4.00
C HIS A 91 2.87 4.31 -2.61
N PHE A 92 4.17 4.32 -2.33
CA PHE A 92 4.74 3.99 -1.02
C PHE A 92 5.40 5.21 -0.37
N PRO A 93 4.63 6.17 0.17
CA PRO A 93 5.17 7.42 0.70
C PRO A 93 5.73 7.31 2.13
N LEU A 94 5.59 6.14 2.79
CA LEU A 94 5.95 5.96 4.19
C LEU A 94 7.47 5.92 4.41
N VAL A 95 7.88 6.42 5.57
CA VAL A 95 9.28 6.49 5.99
C VAL A 95 9.70 5.29 6.84
N VAL A 96 11.02 5.09 6.97
CA VAL A 96 11.66 4.11 7.86
C VAL A 96 11.28 4.33 9.31
N PHE A 97 11.19 5.58 9.73
CA PHE A 97 10.84 5.97 11.09
C PHE A 97 9.33 5.97 11.33
N GLN A 98 8.73 4.79 11.24
CA GLN A 98 7.34 4.50 11.59
C GLN A 98 7.29 3.64 12.87
N THR A 99 6.15 3.00 13.16
CA THR A 99 6.11 2.08 14.30
C THR A 99 7.07 0.90 14.12
N GLY A 100 7.75 0.51 15.20
CA GLY A 100 8.84 -0.47 15.16
C GLY A 100 8.45 -1.88 14.68
N SER A 101 7.16 -2.20 14.57
CA SER A 101 6.66 -3.47 14.02
C SER A 101 6.51 -3.47 12.50
N GLY A 102 6.64 -2.32 11.82
CA GLY A 102 6.45 -2.22 10.36
C GLY A 102 5.00 -2.38 9.90
N THR A 103 4.03 -2.25 10.81
CA THR A 103 2.60 -2.45 10.52
C THR A 103 2.11 -1.52 9.41
N GLN A 104 2.57 -0.28 9.37
CA GLN A 104 2.09 0.70 8.39
C GLN A 104 2.60 0.39 6.97
N SER A 105 3.86 -0.03 6.80
CA SER A 105 4.34 -0.53 5.49
C SER A 105 3.55 -1.74 5.00
N ASN A 106 3.21 -2.68 5.90
CA ASN A 106 2.41 -3.84 5.53
C ASN A 106 0.98 -3.43 5.11
N MET A 107 0.36 -2.50 5.83
CA MET A 107 -0.97 -2.00 5.48
C MET A 107 -0.97 -1.16 4.19
N ASN A 108 0.10 -0.40 3.94
CA ASN A 108 0.27 0.31 2.68
C ASN A 108 0.31 -0.65 1.49
N ALA A 109 1.09 -1.73 1.58
CA ALA A 109 1.09 -2.78 0.55
C ALA A 109 -0.30 -3.40 0.35
N ASN A 110 -1.06 -3.64 1.42
CA ASN A 110 -2.43 -4.13 1.32
C ASN A 110 -3.37 -3.15 0.60
N GLU A 111 -3.35 -1.87 1.00
CA GLU A 111 -4.21 -0.84 0.44
C GLU A 111 -3.91 -0.60 -1.05
N VAL A 112 -2.62 -0.50 -1.41
CA VAL A 112 -2.18 -0.36 -2.81
C VAL A 112 -2.59 -1.58 -3.63
N SER A 113 -2.33 -2.79 -3.14
CA SER A 113 -2.73 -3.99 -3.88
C SER A 113 -4.25 -4.15 -4.00
N ALA A 114 -5.04 -3.66 -3.05
CA ALA A 114 -6.50 -3.75 -3.11
C ALA A 114 -7.14 -2.69 -4.02
N CYS A 115 -6.52 -1.53 -4.20
CA CYS A 115 -7.06 -0.47 -5.07
C CYS A 115 -6.73 -0.69 -6.55
N VAL A 116 -5.66 -1.44 -6.84
CA VAL A 116 -5.22 -1.77 -8.22
C VAL A 116 -6.05 -2.90 -8.82
N THR A 117 -6.69 -3.73 -7.98
CA THR A 117 -7.56 -4.86 -8.38
C THR A 117 -8.99 -4.47 -8.63
#